data_AF-A0A812VRQ2-F1
#
_entry.id   AF-A0A812VRQ2-F1
#
_cell.length_a   1.000
_cell.length_b   1.000
_cell.length_c   1.000
_cell.angle_alpha   90.00
_cell.angle_beta   90.00
_cell.angle_gamma   90.00
#
_symmetry.space_group_name_H-M   'P 1'
#
loop_
_entity.id
_entity.type
_entity.pdbx_description
1 polymer ?
#
loop_
_entity_poly.entity_id
_entity_poly.type
_entity_poly.pdbx_seq_one_letter_code
_entity_poly.pdbx_strand_id
1 'polypeptide(L)'
;MSHLGSAFVASGALNPPAGIPIKASSRPSAGQSSGAFRPSEAMAGAAVAASALAALRKVALRSSGVQRQAISSGRSLRLHRPNAPRACALTSRKAATVLAPPGELLGVAPDEKYNVPVGVREKLGKDLLLNPKHPLGILWKTVQDYFAEQDADCKFFDTEKPVVNTVDCFDKLRVPPEHPSRSPSDTYYVNKDYVLRTHTSAHQCQFLSQYPEIKSFLCAGDVYRRDEIDASHYPAFHQCEGVRLFDAEKVSREEVLEDLKKTLEGLAAHLFQLKTGEDTMRWLDEYFPFTEPSLELEIFYQDDWMEVLGCGVIHHDVLRNAGLDPAKVHGWAFGLGLERLAMVLFGIPDIRLFWSDDPRFSEQFVAESFEQKTKFKPFSKYPPVLKDISMWIPEDFADNDLFEMIRDEGGDQVEKVDLMDDFTHPKTGRRSKMFRVTWRDMSRTLTNEEVNAKHETVLDRLVKELEVELR
;
A
#
# COMPACT_ATOMS: atom_id res chain seq x y z
N MET A 1 29.60 -19.83 67.91
CA MET A 1 30.24 -18.55 68.27
C MET A 1 29.73 -17.52 67.25
N SER A 2 28.58 -16.88 67.51
CA SER A 2 28.43 -15.62 68.29
C SER A 2 28.93 -14.42 67.44
N HIS A 3 28.18 -13.37 67.10
CA HIS A 3 27.05 -12.70 67.75
C HIS A 3 26.33 -11.76 66.72
N LEU A 4 24.98 -11.70 66.70
CA LEU A 4 24.07 -10.61 67.18
C LEU A 4 24.04 -9.34 66.31
N GLY A 5 22.91 -8.67 66.01
CA GLY A 5 21.49 -8.75 66.43
C GLY A 5 20.67 -7.74 65.58
N SER A 6 19.40 -8.00 65.24
CA SER A 6 18.15 -7.65 65.99
C SER A 6 17.85 -6.13 66.01
N ALA A 7 16.62 -5.58 65.92
CA ALA A 7 15.23 -5.93 65.57
C ALA A 7 14.37 -4.67 65.88
N PHE A 8 13.03 -4.73 65.64
CA PHE A 8 11.91 -3.79 65.97
C PHE A 8 11.53 -2.77 64.87
N VAL A 9 10.32 -2.70 64.27
CA VAL A 9 8.88 -3.01 64.54
C VAL A 9 8.06 -1.90 65.24
N ALA A 10 6.87 -1.64 64.66
CA ALA A 10 5.62 -0.99 65.15
C ALA A 10 5.47 0.53 64.87
N SER A 11 4.53 0.99 64.01
CA SER A 11 3.05 1.05 64.11
C SER A 11 2.53 2.34 64.78
N GLY A 12 1.63 3.07 64.11
CA GLY A 12 0.76 4.06 64.75
C GLY A 12 0.11 5.07 63.81
N ALA A 13 -1.15 4.82 63.44
CA ALA A 13 -2.06 5.81 62.85
C ALA A 13 -2.55 6.82 63.90
N LEU A 14 -2.97 8.03 63.48
CA LEU A 14 -4.13 8.80 63.98
C LEU A 14 -4.24 10.18 63.25
N ASN A 15 -5.47 10.52 62.84
CA ASN A 15 -5.97 11.81 62.33
C ASN A 15 -7.11 12.26 63.29
N PRO A 16 -7.81 13.42 63.14
CA PRO A 16 -7.48 14.85 62.95
C PRO A 16 -8.19 15.73 64.05
N PRO A 17 -8.46 17.07 63.91
CA PRO A 17 -9.80 17.50 63.40
C PRO A 17 -9.99 18.95 62.82
N ALA A 18 -11.12 19.13 62.10
CA ALA A 18 -12.05 20.29 61.89
C ALA A 18 -11.56 21.65 61.30
N GLY A 19 -12.29 22.41 60.46
CA GLY A 19 -13.64 22.35 59.82
C GLY A 19 -13.84 23.60 58.88
N ILE A 20 -14.47 23.46 57.68
CA ILE A 20 -15.83 23.91 57.23
C ILE A 20 -16.00 25.45 57.06
N PRO A 21 -16.78 26.05 56.09
CA PRO A 21 -17.86 25.52 55.20
C PRO A 21 -17.82 25.89 53.67
N ILE A 22 -18.34 25.02 52.79
CA ILE A 22 -19.65 24.98 52.04
C ILE A 22 -19.87 25.99 50.88
N LYS A 23 -20.05 25.46 49.65
CA LYS A 23 -21.24 25.71 48.80
C LYS A 23 -21.43 24.65 47.71
N ALA A 24 -22.68 24.26 47.51
CA ALA A 24 -23.18 23.17 46.67
C ALA A 24 -23.77 23.67 45.34
N SER A 25 -23.79 22.81 44.31
CA SER A 25 -24.85 22.71 43.29
C SER A 25 -24.55 21.52 42.35
N SER A 26 -25.21 20.38 42.54
CA SER A 26 -26.35 19.87 41.74
C SER A 26 -25.98 19.21 40.40
N ARG A 27 -26.12 17.88 40.34
CA ARG A 27 -26.42 17.12 39.11
C ARG A 27 -27.81 17.52 38.57
N PRO A 28 -28.09 17.22 37.30
CA PRO A 28 -29.03 16.13 37.07
C PRO A 28 -28.60 15.13 35.97
N SER A 29 -29.37 14.05 35.95
CA SER A 29 -29.26 12.77 35.26
C SER A 29 -29.66 12.76 33.78
N ALA A 30 -29.11 11.75 33.08
CA ALA A 30 -29.74 10.88 32.07
C ALA A 30 -30.70 11.48 31.03
N GLY A 31 -30.27 11.40 29.76
CA GLY A 31 -31.15 11.40 28.59
C GLY A 31 -30.61 10.42 27.56
N GLN A 32 -31.33 9.32 27.37
CA GLN A 32 -31.20 8.44 26.21
C GLN A 32 -31.59 9.22 24.95
N SER A 33 -30.75 9.20 23.92
CA SER A 33 -31.20 9.44 22.55
C SER A 33 -30.59 8.38 21.63
N SER A 34 -31.48 7.54 21.12
CA SER A 34 -31.27 6.67 19.98
C SER A 34 -31.00 7.53 18.74
N GLY A 35 -29.72 7.65 18.37
CA GLY A 35 -29.30 8.20 17.09
C GLY A 35 -28.89 7.05 16.17
N ALA A 36 -29.75 6.70 15.23
CA ALA A 36 -29.38 5.84 14.11
C ALA A 36 -28.27 6.55 13.30
N PHE A 37 -27.03 6.09 13.45
CA PHE A 37 -25.91 6.55 12.64
C PHE A 37 -26.07 5.95 11.24
N ARG A 38 -26.36 6.81 10.26
CA ARG A 38 -26.19 6.50 8.84
C ARG A 38 -24.69 6.58 8.53
N PRO A 39 -24.07 5.59 7.86
CA PRO A 39 -22.70 5.73 7.38
C PRO A 39 -22.66 6.82 6.30
N SER A 40 -21.73 7.75 6.42
CA SER A 40 -21.42 8.72 5.36
C SER A 40 -20.68 8.01 4.24
N GLU A 41 -21.24 8.07 3.03
CA GLU A 41 -20.54 7.78 1.78
C GLU A 41 -19.43 8.83 1.57
N ALA A 42 -18.20 8.51 1.95
CA ALA A 42 -16.98 9.17 1.48
C ALA A 42 -15.75 8.35 1.91
N MET A 43 -14.87 8.04 0.95
CA MET A 43 -13.52 7.45 1.12
C MET A 43 -13.46 5.98 1.55
N ALA A 44 -14.05 5.09 0.77
CA ALA A 44 -13.64 3.68 0.74
C ALA A 44 -12.76 3.49 -0.52
N GLY A 45 -11.45 3.42 -0.33
CA GLY A 45 -10.47 3.29 -1.42
C GLY A 45 -9.01 3.11 -0.97
N ALA A 46 -8.70 3.26 0.32
CA ALA A 46 -7.31 3.27 0.79
C ALA A 46 -6.88 2.02 1.60
N ALA A 47 -7.77 1.08 1.94
CA ALA A 47 -7.45 0.01 2.90
C ALA A 47 -6.59 -1.16 2.36
N VAL A 48 -6.14 -1.11 1.11
CA VAL A 48 -5.14 -2.06 0.59
C VAL A 48 -3.81 -1.35 0.30
N ALA A 49 -3.83 -0.05 0.04
CA ALA A 49 -2.67 0.79 -0.27
C ALA A 49 -2.30 1.76 0.85
N ALA A 50 -2.74 1.53 2.09
CA ALA A 50 -2.52 2.45 3.20
C ALA A 50 -1.04 2.81 3.36
N SER A 51 -0.18 1.81 3.15
CA SER A 51 1.20 1.92 2.68
C SER A 51 1.53 3.32 2.16
N ALA A 52 1.14 3.72 0.95
CA ALA A 52 1.86 4.74 0.20
C ALA A 52 1.54 6.24 0.44
N LEU A 53 0.47 6.63 1.13
CA LEU A 53 -0.17 7.94 0.85
C LEU A 53 0.24 9.16 1.71
N ALA A 54 1.02 9.02 2.79
CA ALA A 54 1.17 10.10 3.78
C ALA A 54 2.25 11.19 3.47
N ALA A 55 3.20 10.98 2.56
CA ALA A 55 4.39 11.85 2.43
C ALA A 55 4.30 13.06 1.47
N LEU A 56 3.15 13.35 0.86
CA LEU A 56 3.03 14.43 -0.14
C LEU A 56 2.40 15.74 0.34
N ARG A 57 2.04 15.87 1.63
CA ARG A 57 1.53 17.13 2.17
C ARG A 57 2.65 18.01 2.74
N LYS A 58 3.27 18.82 1.86
CA LYS A 58 3.92 20.16 2.09
C LYS A 58 5.36 20.33 1.57
N VAL A 59 5.59 20.11 0.27
CA VAL A 59 6.74 20.76 -0.42
C VAL A 59 6.29 21.76 -1.51
N ALA A 60 5.01 21.78 -1.86
CA ALA A 60 4.47 22.74 -2.82
C ALA A 60 3.93 24.03 -2.16
N LEU A 61 4.77 24.77 -1.43
CA LEU A 61 4.45 26.14 -0.99
C LEU A 61 5.74 26.93 -0.77
N ARG A 62 6.43 27.28 -1.86
CA ARG A 62 7.35 28.42 -1.96
C ARG A 62 7.85 28.57 -3.39
N SER A 63 7.07 29.24 -4.24
CA SER A 63 7.55 30.25 -5.19
C SER A 63 6.42 30.66 -6.13
N SER A 64 6.07 31.94 -6.09
CA SER A 64 5.79 32.81 -7.25
C SER A 64 4.76 33.87 -6.88
N GLY A 65 5.24 34.95 -6.27
CA GLY A 65 4.57 36.24 -6.35
C GLY A 65 5.25 37.06 -7.43
N VAL A 66 4.64 37.17 -8.62
CA VAL A 66 4.81 38.30 -9.54
C VAL A 66 3.51 38.46 -10.34
N GLN A 67 2.81 39.58 -10.07
CA GLN A 67 1.71 40.09 -10.89
C GLN A 67 2.17 40.43 -12.31
N ARG A 68 1.31 40.22 -13.31
CA ARG A 68 1.20 41.13 -14.46
C ARG A 68 -0.20 41.07 -15.08
N GLN A 69 -0.61 42.25 -15.54
CA GLN A 69 -1.96 42.71 -15.84
C GLN A 69 -2.56 42.15 -17.14
N ALA A 70 -3.88 42.09 -17.13
CA ALA A 70 -4.76 41.86 -18.27
C ALA A 70 -4.77 43.05 -19.26
N ILE A 71 -4.87 42.74 -20.56
CA ILE A 71 -5.42 43.64 -21.58
C ILE A 71 -6.44 42.86 -22.41
N SER A 72 -7.60 43.48 -22.55
CA SER A 72 -8.82 43.01 -23.22
C SER A 72 -8.85 43.34 -24.72
N SER A 73 -9.59 42.51 -25.47
CA SER A 73 -10.35 42.74 -26.73
C SER A 73 -10.12 41.56 -27.68
N GLY A 74 -11.07 40.90 -28.34
CA GLY A 74 -12.48 41.16 -28.59
C GLY A 74 -12.74 40.98 -30.08
N ARG A 75 -13.27 39.83 -30.53
CA ARG A 75 -14.36 39.69 -31.52
C ARG A 75 -14.57 38.26 -32.01
N SER A 76 -15.85 37.92 -32.05
CA SER A 76 -16.47 36.69 -32.56
C SER A 76 -16.56 36.72 -34.09
N LEU A 77 -16.37 35.57 -34.74
CA LEU A 77 -17.07 35.21 -35.98
C LEU A 77 -17.50 33.74 -35.94
N ARG A 78 -18.81 33.52 -36.05
CA ARG A 78 -19.47 32.22 -36.24
C ARG A 78 -19.46 31.87 -37.73
N LEU A 79 -19.32 30.60 -38.07
CA LEU A 79 -19.83 30.04 -39.34
C LEU A 79 -20.47 28.66 -39.10
N HIS A 80 -21.56 28.44 -39.81
CA HIS A 80 -22.55 27.37 -39.68
C HIS A 80 -22.09 26.01 -40.21
N ARG A 81 -22.60 24.94 -39.58
CA ARG A 81 -22.74 23.57 -40.10
C ARG A 81 -23.96 23.45 -41.04
N PRO A 82 -24.02 22.37 -41.84
CA PRO A 82 -25.28 21.67 -42.13
C PRO A 82 -25.33 20.24 -41.53
N ASN A 83 -26.54 19.80 -41.17
CA ASN A 83 -26.97 18.45 -40.75
C ASN A 83 -26.92 17.45 -41.94
N ALA A 84 -27.05 16.11 -41.88
CA ALA A 84 -27.67 15.07 -41.01
C ALA A 84 -27.15 13.68 -41.52
N PRO A 85 -27.67 12.47 -41.14
CA PRO A 85 -28.58 12.06 -40.08
C PRO A 85 -28.05 10.89 -39.19
N ARG A 86 -28.80 10.59 -38.12
CA ARG A 86 -28.62 9.45 -37.19
C ARG A 86 -28.96 8.11 -37.84
N ALA A 87 -28.19 7.08 -37.51
CA ALA A 87 -28.66 5.70 -37.43
C ALA A 87 -28.18 5.07 -36.11
N CYS A 88 -29.13 4.55 -35.36
CA CYS A 88 -28.96 3.77 -34.15
C CYS A 88 -28.63 2.34 -34.55
N ALA A 89 -27.56 1.76 -34.02
CA ALA A 89 -27.34 0.33 -33.99
C ALA A 89 -26.43 -0.02 -32.81
N LEU A 90 -26.89 -0.93 -31.97
CA LEU A 90 -26.17 -1.51 -30.85
C LEU A 90 -24.78 -1.98 -31.28
N THR A 91 -23.73 -1.43 -30.67
CA THR A 91 -22.38 -1.96 -30.81
C THR A 91 -21.94 -2.56 -29.49
N SER A 92 -21.81 -3.88 -29.52
CA SER A 92 -21.07 -4.71 -28.58
C SER A 92 -19.79 -4.00 -28.11
N ARG A 93 -19.54 -3.98 -26.79
CA ARG A 93 -18.20 -3.78 -26.23
C ARG A 93 -17.24 -4.70 -26.96
N LYS A 94 -16.37 -4.15 -27.81
CA LYS A 94 -15.24 -4.89 -28.37
C LYS A 94 -14.06 -4.59 -27.48
N ALA A 95 -13.48 -5.67 -26.99
CA ALA A 95 -12.28 -5.70 -26.18
C ALA A 95 -11.24 -4.71 -26.74
N ALA A 96 -10.64 -3.93 -25.83
CA ALA A 96 -9.31 -3.39 -26.02
C ALA A 96 -8.41 -4.48 -26.61
N THR A 97 -7.39 -4.10 -27.39
CA THR A 97 -6.48 -5.02 -28.06
C THR A 97 -5.76 -5.90 -27.03
N VAL A 98 -6.41 -6.98 -26.59
CA VAL A 98 -5.80 -8.01 -25.75
C VAL A 98 -4.82 -8.69 -26.69
N LEU A 99 -3.53 -8.34 -26.58
CA LEU A 99 -2.43 -9.22 -26.97
C LEU A 99 -2.87 -10.63 -26.58
N ALA A 100 -3.05 -11.53 -27.58
CA ALA A 100 -3.61 -12.86 -27.34
C ALA A 100 -2.99 -13.43 -26.06
N PRO A 101 -3.81 -13.79 -25.07
CA PRO A 101 -3.26 -14.03 -23.76
C PRO A 101 -2.26 -15.18 -23.90
N PRO A 102 -1.07 -15.03 -23.33
CA PRO A 102 -0.01 -16.02 -23.46
C PRO A 102 -0.50 -17.39 -22.94
N GLY A 103 0.28 -18.46 -23.13
CA GLY A 103 0.00 -19.73 -22.45
C GLY A 103 -0.16 -19.58 -20.93
N GLU A 104 -0.40 -20.69 -20.23
CA GLU A 104 -0.67 -20.66 -18.77
C GLU A 104 0.33 -19.81 -17.96
N LEU A 105 -0.18 -18.95 -17.08
CA LEU A 105 0.63 -18.19 -16.12
C LEU A 105 0.73 -19.00 -14.83
N LEU A 106 1.92 -19.55 -14.57
CA LEU A 106 2.20 -20.42 -13.41
C LEU A 106 1.21 -21.60 -13.25
N GLY A 107 0.73 -22.14 -14.37
CA GLY A 107 -0.21 -23.28 -14.41
C GLY A 107 -1.69 -22.88 -14.40
N VAL A 108 -2.00 -21.59 -14.55
CA VAL A 108 -3.38 -21.08 -14.64
C VAL A 108 -3.64 -20.51 -16.04
N ALA A 109 -4.70 -21.00 -16.68
CA ALA A 109 -5.11 -20.55 -18.00
C ALA A 109 -5.82 -19.19 -17.96
N PRO A 110 -5.53 -18.28 -18.90
CA PRO A 110 -6.18 -16.98 -18.98
C PRO A 110 -7.61 -17.06 -19.55
N ASP A 111 -8.43 -16.04 -19.27
CA ASP A 111 -9.75 -15.84 -19.88
C ASP A 111 -9.96 -14.37 -20.31
N GLU A 112 -11.20 -13.98 -20.59
CA GLU A 112 -11.61 -12.61 -20.96
C GLU A 112 -11.32 -11.52 -19.90
N LYS A 113 -11.01 -11.90 -18.66
CA LYS A 113 -10.63 -11.00 -17.56
C LYS A 113 -9.12 -10.79 -17.44
N TYR A 114 -8.32 -11.53 -18.22
CA TYR A 114 -6.87 -11.41 -18.18
C TYR A 114 -6.42 -9.97 -18.47
N ASN A 115 -5.65 -9.38 -17.56
CA ASN A 115 -5.10 -8.03 -17.71
C ASN A 115 -3.63 -7.91 -17.26
N VAL A 116 -2.87 -9.01 -17.22
CA VAL A 116 -1.47 -8.99 -16.79
C VAL A 116 -0.53 -8.64 -17.95
N PRO A 117 0.14 -7.47 -17.93
CA PRO A 117 1.02 -7.03 -19.01
C PRO A 117 2.35 -7.77 -19.01
N VAL A 118 3.10 -7.70 -20.11
CA VAL A 118 4.38 -8.40 -20.26
C VAL A 118 5.39 -7.94 -19.22
N GLY A 119 5.49 -6.62 -18.99
CA GLY A 119 6.42 -6.06 -18.02
C GLY A 119 6.21 -6.57 -16.59
N VAL A 120 4.96 -6.82 -16.19
CA VAL A 120 4.64 -7.41 -14.87
C VAL A 120 5.02 -8.89 -14.82
N ARG A 121 4.79 -9.64 -15.91
CA ARG A 121 5.18 -11.06 -15.98
C ARG A 121 6.68 -11.26 -15.86
N GLU A 122 7.48 -10.33 -16.38
CA GLU A 122 8.94 -10.35 -16.28
C GLU A 122 9.47 -10.16 -14.84
N LYS A 123 8.62 -9.66 -13.93
CA LYS A 123 8.96 -9.49 -12.51
C LYS A 123 8.69 -10.76 -11.67
N LEU A 124 7.89 -11.69 -12.17
CA LEU A 124 7.60 -12.96 -11.51
C LEU A 124 8.87 -13.82 -11.41
N GLY A 125 9.08 -14.46 -10.25
CA GLY A 125 10.20 -15.40 -10.02
C GLY A 125 11.58 -14.74 -9.96
N LYS A 126 11.63 -13.43 -9.67
CA LYS A 126 12.89 -12.72 -9.42
C LYS A 126 13.46 -12.97 -8.02
N ASP A 127 12.62 -13.47 -7.10
CA ASP A 127 12.99 -13.92 -5.75
C ASP A 127 13.91 -12.95 -4.99
N LEU A 128 13.62 -11.64 -5.08
CA LEU A 128 14.49 -10.58 -4.53
C LEU A 128 14.68 -10.71 -3.00
N LEU A 129 13.70 -11.29 -2.30
CA LEU A 129 13.78 -11.59 -0.86
C LEU A 129 14.79 -12.69 -0.52
N LEU A 130 15.01 -13.64 -1.42
CA LEU A 130 15.92 -14.77 -1.19
C LEU A 130 17.38 -14.41 -1.50
N ASN A 131 17.63 -13.23 -2.07
CA ASN A 131 18.98 -12.74 -2.30
C ASN A 131 19.53 -12.05 -1.05
N PRO A 132 20.53 -12.65 -0.35
CA PRO A 132 21.05 -12.12 0.92
C PRO A 132 21.86 -10.83 0.76
N LYS A 133 22.16 -10.41 -0.48
CA LYS A 133 22.82 -9.13 -0.78
C LYS A 133 21.85 -8.08 -1.30
N HIS A 134 20.62 -8.46 -1.57
CA HIS A 134 19.60 -7.50 -1.98
C HIS A 134 19.05 -6.78 -0.74
N PRO A 135 18.83 -5.46 -0.77
CA PRO A 135 18.30 -4.71 0.38
C PRO A 135 17.02 -5.31 0.98
N LEU A 136 16.14 -5.85 0.14
CA LEU A 136 14.92 -6.51 0.61
C LEU A 136 15.21 -7.85 1.30
N GLY A 137 16.16 -8.64 0.80
CA GLY A 137 16.56 -9.90 1.45
C GLY A 137 17.30 -9.67 2.77
N ILE A 138 18.11 -8.60 2.84
CA ILE A 138 18.75 -8.15 4.08
C ILE A 138 17.68 -7.78 5.11
N LEU A 139 16.74 -6.90 4.73
CA LEU A 139 15.66 -6.49 5.62
C LEU A 139 14.78 -7.67 6.04
N TRP A 140 14.44 -8.57 5.12
CA TRP A 140 13.67 -9.77 5.42
C TRP A 140 14.37 -10.62 6.47
N LYS A 141 15.69 -10.87 6.29
CA LYS A 141 16.49 -11.61 7.26
C LYS A 141 16.50 -10.94 8.64
N THR A 142 16.63 -9.62 8.70
CA THR A 142 16.56 -8.87 9.96
C THR A 142 15.21 -9.07 10.67
N VAL A 143 14.10 -9.04 9.92
CA VAL A 143 12.77 -9.28 10.49
C VAL A 143 12.63 -10.72 10.97
N GLN A 144 13.13 -11.70 10.20
CA GLN A 144 13.12 -13.10 10.62
C GLN A 144 13.88 -13.31 11.93
N ASP A 145 15.08 -12.72 12.05
CA ASP A 145 15.91 -12.83 13.25
C ASP A 145 15.23 -12.21 14.47
N TYR A 146 14.63 -11.03 14.31
CA TYR A 146 13.86 -10.40 15.38
C TYR A 146 12.74 -11.32 15.90
N PHE A 147 11.94 -11.92 15.01
CA PHE A 147 10.85 -12.79 15.43
C PHE A 147 11.32 -14.14 15.96
N ALA A 148 12.40 -14.71 15.42
CA ALA A 148 12.99 -15.96 15.92
C ALA A 148 13.56 -15.82 17.34
N GLU A 149 14.08 -14.63 17.69
CA GLU A 149 14.53 -14.32 19.04
C GLU A 149 13.37 -14.22 20.05
N GLN A 150 12.20 -13.70 19.62
CA GLN A 150 11.02 -13.57 20.48
C GLN A 150 10.24 -14.88 20.62
N ASP A 151 10.21 -15.68 19.55
CA ASP A 151 9.44 -16.93 19.47
C ASP A 151 10.18 -17.94 18.57
N ALA A 152 10.89 -18.88 19.20
CA ALA A 152 11.66 -19.90 18.51
C ALA A 152 10.80 -20.88 17.70
N ASP A 153 9.49 -20.95 17.95
CA ASP A 153 8.56 -21.81 17.22
C ASP A 153 7.96 -21.12 15.99
N CYS A 154 8.16 -19.81 15.85
CA CYS A 154 7.67 -19.01 14.71
C CYS A 154 8.15 -19.58 13.37
N LYS A 155 7.23 -19.71 12.41
CA LYS A 155 7.51 -20.22 11.07
C LYS A 155 7.65 -19.10 10.05
N PHE A 156 8.47 -19.32 9.03
CA PHE A 156 8.71 -18.35 7.97
C PHE A 156 8.34 -18.96 6.62
N PHE A 157 7.45 -18.30 5.90
CA PHE A 157 7.00 -18.68 4.55
C PHE A 157 7.39 -17.57 3.58
N ASP A 158 8.19 -17.88 2.56
CA ASP A 158 8.70 -16.89 1.60
C ASP A 158 8.84 -17.42 0.17
N THR A 159 8.25 -18.59 -0.12
CA THR A 159 8.34 -19.28 -1.42
C THR A 159 6.97 -19.56 -2.04
N GLU A 160 5.89 -19.01 -1.48
CA GLU A 160 4.55 -19.21 -2.01
C GLU A 160 4.35 -18.51 -3.36
N LYS A 161 3.64 -19.18 -4.26
CA LYS A 161 3.35 -18.66 -5.60
C LYS A 161 2.44 -17.42 -5.53
N PRO A 162 2.69 -16.38 -6.34
CA PRO A 162 1.89 -15.15 -6.32
C PRO A 162 0.52 -15.28 -6.98
N VAL A 163 0.27 -16.33 -7.78
CA VAL A 163 -1.05 -16.59 -8.36
C VAL A 163 -1.94 -17.29 -7.32
N VAL A 164 -2.99 -16.60 -6.89
CA VAL A 164 -3.92 -17.04 -5.84
C VAL A 164 -5.37 -16.98 -6.33
N ASN A 165 -6.25 -17.74 -5.71
CA ASN A 165 -7.67 -17.66 -6.01
C ASN A 165 -8.26 -16.35 -5.46
N THR A 166 -9.23 -15.76 -6.17
CA THR A 166 -9.95 -14.55 -5.73
C THR A 166 -10.61 -14.71 -4.35
N VAL A 167 -11.06 -15.92 -4.01
CA VAL A 167 -11.63 -16.27 -2.71
C VAL A 167 -10.60 -16.10 -1.59
N ASP A 168 -9.38 -16.54 -1.80
CA ASP A 168 -8.30 -16.41 -0.82
C ASP A 168 -7.82 -14.97 -0.71
N CYS A 169 -7.68 -14.28 -1.86
CA CYS A 169 -7.24 -12.89 -1.89
C CYS A 169 -8.27 -11.91 -1.31
N PHE A 170 -9.56 -12.22 -1.31
CA PHE A 170 -10.60 -11.25 -0.95
C PHE A 170 -11.70 -11.80 -0.04
N ASP A 171 -12.40 -12.86 -0.46
CA ASP A 171 -13.64 -13.32 0.21
C ASP A 171 -13.39 -13.83 1.62
N LYS A 172 -12.34 -14.65 1.81
CA LYS A 172 -11.96 -15.16 3.14
C LYS A 172 -11.54 -14.05 4.09
N LEU A 173 -11.12 -12.90 3.55
CA LEU A 173 -10.72 -11.70 4.28
C LEU A 173 -11.85 -10.66 4.39
N ARG A 174 -13.09 -11.05 4.04
CA ARG A 174 -14.30 -10.21 4.15
C ARG A 174 -14.28 -8.96 3.27
N VAL A 175 -13.45 -8.93 2.23
CA VAL A 175 -13.48 -7.84 1.24
C VAL A 175 -14.75 -8.00 0.41
N PRO A 176 -15.69 -7.05 0.37
CA PRO A 176 -16.94 -7.23 -0.36
C PRO A 176 -16.72 -7.23 -1.90
N PRO A 177 -17.64 -7.80 -2.70
CA PRO A 177 -17.54 -7.83 -4.16
C PRO A 177 -17.41 -6.45 -4.81
N GLU A 178 -18.06 -5.44 -4.23
CA GLU A 178 -18.05 -4.05 -4.75
C GLU A 178 -16.88 -3.22 -4.21
N HIS A 179 -15.94 -3.84 -3.49
CA HIS A 179 -14.79 -3.12 -2.96
C HIS A 179 -13.87 -2.67 -4.09
N PRO A 180 -13.37 -1.42 -4.10
CA PRO A 180 -12.49 -0.92 -5.16
C PRO A 180 -11.26 -1.78 -5.40
N SER A 181 -10.69 -2.38 -4.35
CA SER A 181 -9.54 -3.29 -4.50
C SER A 181 -9.79 -4.50 -5.39
N ARG A 182 -11.05 -4.88 -5.66
CA ARG A 182 -11.39 -5.94 -6.62
C ARG A 182 -11.50 -5.42 -8.05
N SER A 183 -11.45 -4.12 -8.28
CA SER A 183 -11.51 -3.53 -9.61
C SER A 183 -10.38 -4.05 -10.50
N PRO A 184 -10.64 -4.41 -11.77
CA PRO A 184 -9.59 -4.69 -12.74
C PRO A 184 -8.63 -3.51 -12.96
N SER A 185 -9.03 -2.28 -12.61
CA SER A 185 -8.16 -1.10 -12.65
C SER A 185 -7.12 -1.08 -11.52
N ASP A 186 -7.30 -1.86 -10.45
CA ASP A 186 -6.40 -1.91 -9.28
C ASP A 186 -5.72 -3.28 -9.12
N THR A 187 -6.32 -4.34 -9.65
CA THR A 187 -5.85 -5.73 -9.51
C THR A 187 -5.51 -6.39 -10.85
N TYR A 188 -4.43 -7.17 -10.86
CA TYR A 188 -4.05 -8.03 -11.97
C TYR A 188 -4.77 -9.39 -11.90
N TYR A 189 -5.75 -9.57 -12.79
CA TYR A 189 -6.48 -10.81 -13.01
C TYR A 189 -5.76 -11.69 -14.03
N VAL A 190 -5.54 -12.95 -13.67
CA VAL A 190 -5.12 -13.99 -14.61
C VAL A 190 -6.35 -14.55 -15.32
N ASN A 191 -7.43 -14.77 -14.59
CA ASN A 191 -8.74 -15.07 -15.11
C ASN A 191 -9.80 -14.63 -14.08
N LYS A 192 -11.08 -14.95 -14.28
CA LYS A 192 -12.15 -14.58 -13.33
C LYS A 192 -11.97 -15.14 -11.91
N ASP A 193 -11.26 -16.26 -11.76
CA ASP A 193 -11.12 -17.01 -10.50
C ASP A 193 -9.73 -16.83 -9.85
N TYR A 194 -8.75 -16.27 -10.57
CA TYR A 194 -7.36 -16.16 -10.13
C TYR A 194 -6.76 -14.79 -10.42
N VAL A 195 -6.00 -14.29 -9.46
CA VAL A 195 -5.29 -13.00 -9.51
C VAL A 195 -3.82 -13.19 -9.16
N LEU A 196 -2.98 -12.24 -9.54
CA LEU A 196 -1.74 -12.02 -8.80
C LEU A 196 -2.11 -11.39 -7.45
N ARG A 197 -1.65 -11.98 -6.35
CA ARG A 197 -2.00 -11.55 -4.99
C ARG A 197 -1.69 -10.07 -4.80
N THR A 198 -2.65 -9.32 -4.25
CA THR A 198 -2.48 -7.89 -3.95
C THR A 198 -1.86 -7.65 -2.58
N HIS A 199 -1.84 -8.68 -1.72
CA HIS A 199 -1.24 -8.68 -0.40
C HIS A 199 -0.91 -10.11 0.05
N THR A 200 0.03 -10.26 0.98
CA THR A 200 0.39 -11.56 1.56
C THR A 200 -0.74 -12.21 2.37
N SER A 201 -1.76 -11.44 2.75
CA SER A 201 -2.90 -11.94 3.57
C SER A 201 -3.76 -12.96 2.84
N ALA A 202 -3.60 -13.04 1.52
CA ALA A 202 -4.19 -14.08 0.70
C ALA A 202 -3.80 -15.50 1.19
N HIS A 203 -2.64 -15.65 1.85
CA HIS A 203 -2.18 -16.93 2.38
C HIS A 203 -2.57 -17.17 3.85
N GLN A 204 -3.11 -16.18 4.56
CA GLN A 204 -3.40 -16.27 5.99
C GLN A 204 -4.32 -17.46 6.32
N CYS A 205 -5.48 -17.53 5.67
CA CYS A 205 -6.43 -18.61 5.90
C CYS A 205 -5.90 -19.97 5.42
N GLN A 206 -5.10 -19.99 4.34
CA GLN A 206 -4.47 -21.21 3.83
C GLN A 206 -3.53 -21.80 4.88
N PHE A 207 -2.60 -21.01 5.42
CA PHE A 207 -1.63 -21.50 6.40
C PHE A 207 -2.27 -21.93 7.71
N LEU A 208 -3.21 -21.13 8.23
CA LEU A 208 -3.93 -21.47 9.45
C LEU A 208 -4.73 -22.77 9.33
N SER A 209 -5.28 -23.06 8.14
CA SER A 209 -6.02 -24.30 7.89
C SER A 209 -5.10 -25.49 7.61
N GLN A 210 -3.99 -25.28 6.88
CA GLN A 210 -3.07 -26.34 6.46
C GLN A 210 -2.15 -26.79 7.59
N TYR A 211 -1.80 -25.88 8.50
CA TYR A 211 -0.85 -26.11 9.60
C TYR A 211 -1.46 -25.71 10.95
N PRO A 212 -2.48 -26.44 11.45
CA PRO A 212 -3.23 -26.08 12.66
C PRO A 212 -2.38 -26.04 13.95
N GLU A 213 -1.21 -26.67 13.93
CA GLU A 213 -0.21 -26.65 15.01
C GLU A 213 0.54 -25.32 15.10
N ILE A 214 0.65 -24.55 14.01
CA ILE A 214 1.36 -23.27 13.98
C ILE A 214 0.56 -22.23 14.76
N LYS A 215 1.21 -21.59 15.73
CA LYS A 215 0.65 -20.47 16.50
C LYS A 215 1.23 -19.12 16.12
N SER A 216 2.36 -19.09 15.44
CA SER A 216 2.99 -17.88 14.95
C SER A 216 3.70 -18.14 13.63
N PHE A 217 3.51 -17.24 12.67
CA PHE A 217 4.24 -17.29 11.42
C PHE A 217 4.41 -15.91 10.81
N LEU A 218 5.44 -15.78 9.98
CA LEU A 218 5.57 -14.71 9.01
C LEU A 218 5.44 -15.28 7.59
N CYS A 219 4.76 -14.54 6.72
CA CYS A 219 4.66 -14.77 5.30
C CYS A 219 5.21 -13.56 4.55
N ALA A 220 6.25 -13.73 3.75
CA ALA A 220 6.78 -12.68 2.89
C ALA A 220 6.69 -13.08 1.41
N GLY A 221 6.55 -12.10 0.53
CA GLY A 221 6.49 -12.37 -0.91
C GLY A 221 6.23 -11.14 -1.74
N ASP A 222 6.48 -11.28 -3.04
CA ASP A 222 6.07 -10.30 -4.05
C ASP A 222 4.55 -10.23 -4.17
N VAL A 223 4.01 -9.02 -4.22
CA VAL A 223 2.60 -8.68 -4.37
C VAL A 223 2.46 -7.70 -5.53
N TYR A 224 1.29 -7.68 -6.16
CA TYR A 224 1.08 -7.04 -7.44
C TYR A 224 -0.14 -6.14 -7.43
N ARG A 225 0.03 -4.90 -7.88
CA ARG A 225 -1.04 -3.89 -7.93
C ARG A 225 -0.91 -3.00 -9.14
N ARG A 226 -2.05 -2.55 -9.66
CA ARG A 226 -2.10 -1.48 -10.64
C ARG A 226 -2.22 -0.19 -9.87
N ASP A 227 -1.21 0.66 -10.01
CA ASP A 227 -1.03 1.82 -9.15
C ASP A 227 -0.39 2.98 -9.91
N GLU A 228 -0.29 4.14 -9.26
CA GLU A 228 0.40 5.32 -9.79
C GLU A 228 1.83 5.02 -10.27
N ILE A 229 2.37 5.90 -11.11
CA ILE A 229 3.78 5.87 -11.50
C ILE A 229 4.48 7.04 -10.82
N ASP A 230 5.27 6.73 -9.79
CA ASP A 230 6.19 7.66 -9.14
C ASP A 230 7.35 6.90 -8.49
N ALA A 231 8.14 7.59 -7.66
CA ALA A 231 9.32 7.02 -7.01
C ALA A 231 9.00 6.01 -5.88
N SER A 232 7.75 5.95 -5.43
CA SER A 232 7.26 5.10 -4.32
C SER A 232 6.33 3.98 -4.77
N HIS A 233 5.76 4.07 -5.97
CA HIS A 233 4.81 3.09 -6.51
C HIS A 233 5.41 2.28 -7.66
N TYR A 234 5.24 0.96 -7.59
CA TYR A 234 5.71 0.02 -8.60
C TYR A 234 4.72 -1.14 -8.72
N PRO A 235 4.49 -1.73 -9.91
CA PRO A 235 3.44 -2.74 -10.08
C PRO A 235 3.71 -4.07 -9.35
N ALA A 236 4.95 -4.28 -8.92
CA ALA A 236 5.40 -5.42 -8.14
C ALA A 236 6.22 -4.91 -6.95
N PHE A 237 5.89 -5.33 -5.74
CA PHE A 237 6.65 -4.97 -4.55
C PHE A 237 6.49 -6.08 -3.51
N HIS A 238 7.10 -5.99 -2.34
CA HIS A 238 7.13 -7.08 -1.38
C HIS A 238 6.46 -6.67 -0.08
N GLN A 239 5.66 -7.59 0.44
CA GLN A 239 5.10 -7.48 1.78
C GLN A 239 5.62 -8.59 2.68
N CYS A 240 5.62 -8.30 3.97
CA CYS A 240 5.72 -9.29 5.03
C CYS A 240 4.48 -9.18 5.91
N GLU A 241 3.87 -10.31 6.21
CA GLU A 241 2.75 -10.42 7.11
C GLU A 241 3.11 -11.31 8.28
N GLY A 242 2.76 -10.88 9.48
CA GLY A 242 2.90 -11.70 10.67
C GLY A 242 1.54 -12.00 11.28
N VAL A 243 1.40 -13.23 11.77
CA VAL A 243 0.20 -13.71 12.46
C VAL A 243 0.63 -14.39 13.76
N ARG A 244 -0.11 -14.12 14.83
CA ARG A 244 0.06 -14.81 16.11
C ARG A 244 -1.28 -15.15 16.72
N LEU A 245 -1.40 -16.40 17.20
CA LEU A 245 -2.60 -16.95 17.79
C LEU A 245 -2.41 -17.22 19.28
N PHE A 246 -3.50 -17.06 20.03
CA PHE A 246 -3.60 -17.21 21.47
C PHE A 246 -4.79 -18.08 21.82
N ASP A 247 -4.68 -18.74 22.97
CA ASP A 247 -5.79 -19.47 23.59
C ASP A 247 -6.78 -18.46 24.20
N ALA A 248 -8.00 -18.42 23.67
CA ALA A 248 -9.03 -17.47 24.10
C ALA A 248 -9.51 -17.70 25.54
N GLU A 249 -9.28 -18.90 26.11
CA GLU A 249 -9.57 -19.15 27.52
C GLU A 249 -8.53 -18.50 28.45
N LYS A 250 -7.35 -18.14 27.92
CA LYS A 250 -6.22 -17.62 28.69
C LYS A 250 -5.98 -16.12 28.49
N VAL A 251 -6.35 -15.58 27.34
CA VAL A 251 -6.00 -14.22 26.93
C VAL A 251 -7.22 -13.55 26.33
N SER A 252 -7.58 -12.37 26.85
CA SER A 252 -8.66 -11.53 26.31
C SER A 252 -8.25 -10.87 24.99
N ARG A 253 -9.24 -10.35 24.24
CA ARG A 253 -8.96 -9.63 22.97
C ARG A 253 -8.18 -8.34 23.23
N GLU A 254 -8.40 -7.69 24.36
CA GLU A 254 -7.69 -6.50 24.81
C GLU A 254 -6.22 -6.82 25.07
N GLU A 255 -5.92 -7.93 25.76
CA GLU A 255 -4.54 -8.40 25.97
C GLU A 255 -3.85 -8.81 24.66
N VAL A 256 -4.59 -9.39 23.70
CA VAL A 256 -4.06 -9.67 22.35
C VAL A 256 -3.69 -8.38 21.63
N LEU A 257 -4.50 -7.32 21.76
CA LEU A 257 -4.17 -6.01 21.19
C LEU A 257 -2.94 -5.38 21.87
N GLU A 258 -2.79 -5.51 23.18
CA GLU A 258 -1.61 -5.05 23.91
C GLU A 258 -0.34 -5.81 23.49
N ASP A 259 -0.41 -7.13 23.31
CA ASP A 259 0.69 -7.94 22.79
C ASP A 259 1.08 -7.53 21.36
N LEU A 260 0.09 -7.27 20.50
CA LEU A 260 0.31 -6.75 19.14
C LEU A 260 1.08 -5.43 19.19
N LYS A 261 0.59 -4.45 19.98
CA LYS A 261 1.23 -3.13 20.08
C LYS A 261 2.67 -3.24 20.57
N LYS A 262 2.89 -4.01 21.64
CA LYS A 262 4.22 -4.23 22.21
C LYS A 262 5.18 -4.88 21.22
N THR A 263 4.71 -5.89 20.48
CA THR A 263 5.50 -6.60 19.47
C THR A 263 5.93 -5.65 18.35
N LEU A 264 5.01 -4.83 17.85
CA LEU A 264 5.27 -3.94 16.73
C LEU A 264 6.07 -2.69 17.10
N GLU A 265 5.86 -2.13 18.30
CA GLU A 265 6.73 -1.10 18.86
C GLU A 265 8.16 -1.63 19.03
N GLY A 266 8.31 -2.88 19.48
CA GLY A 266 9.61 -3.56 19.58
C GLY A 266 10.29 -3.73 18.22
N LEU A 267 9.54 -4.18 17.21
CA LEU A 267 10.04 -4.32 15.84
C LEU A 267 10.49 -2.96 15.27
N ALA A 268 9.65 -1.93 15.40
CA ALA A 268 9.96 -0.58 14.92
C ALA A 268 11.18 0.00 15.65
N ALA A 269 11.26 -0.18 16.97
CA ALA A 269 12.42 0.23 17.77
C ALA A 269 13.70 -0.49 17.32
N HIS A 270 13.62 -1.79 17.01
CA HIS A 270 14.74 -2.57 16.50
C HIS A 270 15.21 -2.08 15.12
N LEU A 271 14.28 -1.94 14.17
CA LEU A 271 14.58 -1.55 12.79
C LEU A 271 15.14 -0.13 12.68
N PHE A 272 14.51 0.83 13.37
CA PHE A 272 14.86 2.25 13.26
C PHE A 272 15.80 2.73 14.38
N GLN A 273 16.16 1.84 15.32
CA GLN A 273 17.01 2.13 16.48
C GLN A 273 16.45 3.29 17.32
N LEU A 274 15.13 3.27 17.51
CA LEU A 274 14.37 4.27 18.25
C LEU A 274 14.09 3.80 19.67
N LYS A 275 13.85 4.75 20.57
CA LYS A 275 13.23 4.45 21.86
C LYS A 275 11.72 4.31 21.65
N THR A 276 11.08 3.37 22.34
CA THR A 276 9.62 3.26 22.38
C THR A 276 9.03 4.42 23.19
N GLY A 277 7.98 5.06 22.69
CA GLY A 277 7.27 6.14 23.39
C GLY A 277 6.43 7.00 22.46
N GLU A 278 5.53 7.81 23.04
CA GLU A 278 4.59 8.64 22.27
C GLU A 278 5.27 9.72 21.41
N ASP A 279 6.47 10.16 21.79
CA ASP A 279 7.26 11.14 21.02
C ASP A 279 7.89 10.53 19.76
N THR A 280 7.94 9.20 19.66
CA THR A 280 8.58 8.46 18.55
C THR A 280 7.62 7.56 17.78
N MET A 281 6.49 7.19 18.38
CA MET A 281 5.53 6.23 17.83
C MET A 281 4.10 6.65 18.17
N ARG A 282 3.17 6.49 17.22
CA ARG A 282 1.74 6.72 17.47
C ARG A 282 0.89 5.68 16.75
N TRP A 283 -0.23 5.36 17.40
CA TRP A 283 -1.25 4.47 16.87
C TRP A 283 -2.39 5.29 16.29
N LEU A 284 -2.78 4.99 15.06
CA LEU A 284 -3.95 5.57 14.41
C LEU A 284 -5.01 4.48 14.26
N ASP A 285 -6.27 4.82 14.58
CA ASP A 285 -7.40 3.95 14.29
C ASP A 285 -7.65 3.94 12.78
N GLU A 286 -7.74 2.76 12.19
CA GLU A 286 -8.03 2.56 10.77
C GLU A 286 -9.06 1.42 10.61
N TYR A 287 -9.48 1.14 9.39
CA TYR A 287 -10.39 0.04 9.06
C TYR A 287 -9.78 -0.90 8.02
N PHE A 288 -9.57 -2.16 8.44
CA PHE A 288 -9.37 -3.28 7.53
C PHE A 288 -10.51 -4.29 7.69
N PRO A 289 -11.11 -4.81 6.60
CA PRO A 289 -12.24 -5.74 6.70
C PRO A 289 -11.94 -6.99 7.54
N PHE A 290 -10.68 -7.42 7.60
CA PHE A 290 -10.22 -8.66 8.22
C PHE A 290 -9.70 -8.51 9.66
N THR A 291 -9.68 -7.31 10.24
CA THR A 291 -9.27 -7.06 11.64
C THR A 291 -10.21 -6.11 12.38
N GLU A 292 -10.38 -6.31 13.69
CA GLU A 292 -11.21 -5.47 14.56
C GLU A 292 -10.76 -5.57 16.04
N PRO A 293 -10.24 -4.50 16.67
CA PRO A 293 -9.91 -3.21 16.06
C PRO A 293 -8.76 -3.32 15.06
N SER A 294 -8.73 -2.35 14.15
CA SER A 294 -7.70 -2.16 13.14
C SER A 294 -6.90 -0.89 13.45
N LEU A 295 -5.59 -0.95 13.29
CA LEU A 295 -4.66 0.10 13.66
C LEU A 295 -3.54 0.24 12.64
N GLU A 296 -2.99 1.44 12.56
CA GLU A 296 -1.72 1.72 11.89
C GLU A 296 -0.69 2.23 12.89
N LEU A 297 0.56 1.83 12.67
CA LEU A 297 1.70 2.34 13.41
C LEU A 297 2.45 3.36 12.56
N GLU A 298 2.50 4.60 13.04
CA GLU A 298 3.40 5.61 12.50
C GLU A 298 4.57 5.85 13.46
N ILE A 299 5.74 6.13 12.89
CA ILE A 299 6.93 6.53 13.63
C ILE A 299 7.37 7.93 13.25
N PHE A 300 7.94 8.66 14.20
CA PHE A 300 8.61 9.93 13.94
C PHE A 300 10.08 9.67 13.60
N TYR A 301 10.44 9.85 12.34
CA TYR A 301 11.78 9.55 11.82
C TYR A 301 12.20 10.60 10.80
N GLN A 302 13.43 11.13 10.93
CA GLN A 302 13.97 12.19 10.05
C GLN A 302 13.04 13.41 9.91
N ASP A 303 12.54 13.91 11.06
CA ASP A 303 11.67 15.09 11.16
C ASP A 303 10.28 14.96 10.50
N ASP A 304 9.84 13.73 10.20
CA ASP A 304 8.50 13.47 9.67
C ASP A 304 7.82 12.27 10.33
N TRP A 305 6.49 12.26 10.32
CA TRP A 305 5.69 11.09 10.70
C TRP A 305 5.51 10.19 9.48
N MET A 306 5.83 8.91 9.65
CA MET A 306 5.77 7.94 8.57
C MET A 306 5.06 6.67 9.03
N GLU A 307 4.07 6.26 8.27
CA GLU A 307 3.42 4.96 8.42
C GLU A 307 4.38 3.81 8.09
N VAL A 308 4.46 2.86 9.02
CA VAL A 308 5.31 1.68 8.95
C VAL A 308 4.51 0.45 8.50
N LEU A 309 3.31 0.27 9.04
CA LEU A 309 2.50 -0.94 8.89
C LEU A 309 1.04 -0.72 9.29
N GLY A 310 0.17 -1.58 8.76
CA GLY A 310 -1.20 -1.78 9.21
C GLY A 310 -1.34 -3.11 9.97
N CYS A 311 -2.22 -3.16 10.96
CA CYS A 311 -2.37 -4.31 11.85
C CYS A 311 -3.73 -4.35 12.56
N GLY A 312 -4.00 -5.43 13.28
CA GLY A 312 -5.13 -5.48 14.19
C GLY A 312 -5.39 -6.86 14.77
N VAL A 313 -6.41 -6.94 15.62
CA VAL A 313 -6.90 -8.22 16.14
C VAL A 313 -7.71 -8.90 15.04
N ILE A 314 -7.40 -10.14 14.70
CA ILE A 314 -8.05 -10.87 13.60
C ILE A 314 -9.57 -10.94 13.85
N HIS A 315 -10.33 -10.58 12.83
CA HIS A 315 -11.79 -10.61 12.90
C HIS A 315 -12.28 -12.06 13.02
N HIS A 316 -13.32 -12.30 13.83
CA HIS A 316 -13.84 -13.65 14.08
C HIS A 316 -14.24 -14.40 12.81
N ASP A 317 -14.80 -13.73 11.80
CA ASP A 317 -15.16 -14.37 10.53
C ASP A 317 -13.92 -14.90 9.78
N VAL A 318 -12.77 -14.22 9.88
CA VAL A 318 -11.53 -14.67 9.24
C VAL A 318 -11.01 -15.93 9.94
N LEU A 319 -11.04 -15.96 11.28
CA LEU A 319 -10.74 -17.18 12.04
C LEU A 319 -11.65 -18.34 11.63
N ARG A 320 -12.97 -18.09 11.49
CA ARG A 320 -13.94 -19.10 11.02
C ARG A 320 -13.65 -19.57 9.60
N ASN A 321 -13.31 -18.64 8.69
CA ASN A 321 -12.94 -18.94 7.31
C ASN A 321 -11.66 -19.79 7.21
N ALA A 322 -10.77 -19.68 8.21
CA ALA A 322 -9.59 -20.52 8.38
C ALA A 322 -9.87 -21.86 9.10
N GLY A 323 -11.11 -22.14 9.49
CA GLY A 323 -11.49 -23.36 10.21
C GLY A 323 -11.24 -23.32 11.72
N LEU A 324 -10.98 -22.15 12.29
CA LEU A 324 -10.75 -21.94 13.72
C LEU A 324 -12.02 -21.47 14.43
N ASP A 325 -12.17 -21.85 15.70
CA ASP A 325 -13.27 -21.44 16.56
C ASP A 325 -12.89 -20.16 17.33
N PRO A 326 -13.53 -19.00 17.07
CA PRO A 326 -13.21 -17.75 17.77
C PRO A 326 -13.50 -17.79 19.27
N ALA A 327 -14.28 -18.76 19.76
CA ALA A 327 -14.47 -18.98 21.19
C ALA A 327 -13.26 -19.64 21.87
N LYS A 328 -12.35 -20.23 21.09
CA LYS A 328 -11.16 -20.95 21.58
C LYS A 328 -9.85 -20.29 21.17
N VAL A 329 -9.88 -19.49 20.11
CA VAL A 329 -8.68 -18.88 19.54
C VAL A 329 -8.93 -17.39 19.34
N HIS A 330 -7.97 -16.59 19.80
CA HIS A 330 -7.80 -15.20 19.42
C HIS A 330 -6.49 -15.04 18.66
N GLY A 331 -6.29 -13.91 17.99
CA GLY A 331 -5.05 -13.67 17.28
C GLY A 331 -4.96 -12.25 16.77
N TRP A 332 -3.75 -11.84 16.46
CA TRP A 332 -3.49 -10.59 15.76
C TRP A 332 -2.76 -10.87 14.45
N ALA A 333 -2.86 -9.92 13.52
CA ALA A 333 -2.11 -9.90 12.28
C ALA A 333 -1.55 -8.51 11.99
N PHE A 334 -0.45 -8.43 11.26
CA PHE A 334 0.09 -7.18 10.72
C PHE A 334 0.59 -7.41 9.29
N GLY A 335 0.66 -6.33 8.50
CA GLY A 335 1.30 -6.32 7.20
C GLY A 335 2.24 -5.11 7.08
N LEU A 336 3.46 -5.34 6.62
CA LEU A 336 4.46 -4.30 6.36
C LEU A 336 4.95 -4.34 4.91
N GLY A 337 5.14 -3.16 4.32
CA GLY A 337 5.73 -3.01 2.98
C GLY A 337 7.25 -2.95 3.07
N LEU A 338 7.95 -3.93 2.48
CA LEU A 338 9.39 -4.06 2.63
C LEU A 338 10.17 -2.98 1.88
N GLU A 339 9.73 -2.58 0.68
CA GLU A 339 10.36 -1.53 -0.12
C GLU A 339 10.35 -0.20 0.62
N ARG A 340 9.22 0.18 1.21
CA ARG A 340 9.11 1.41 2.00
C ARG A 340 10.15 1.47 3.10
N LEU A 341 10.22 0.41 3.91
CA LEU A 341 11.16 0.37 5.03
C LEU A 341 12.59 0.37 4.50
N ALA A 342 12.88 -0.42 3.46
CA ALA A 342 14.20 -0.45 2.84
C ALA A 342 14.60 0.91 2.24
N MET A 343 13.68 1.65 1.61
CA MET A 343 13.94 2.99 1.08
C MET A 343 14.40 3.95 2.17
N VAL A 344 13.79 3.88 3.36
CA VAL A 344 14.12 4.76 4.48
C VAL A 344 15.38 4.28 5.21
N LEU A 345 15.45 2.99 5.51
CA LEU A 345 16.55 2.35 6.25
C LEU A 345 17.86 2.38 5.45
N PHE A 346 17.80 2.21 4.13
CA PHE A 346 18.98 2.24 3.26
C PHE A 346 19.12 3.55 2.47
N GLY A 347 18.16 4.49 2.55
CA GLY A 347 18.24 5.76 1.82
C GLY A 347 18.11 5.61 0.30
N ILE A 348 17.28 4.67 -0.15
CA ILE A 348 17.05 4.40 -1.58
C ILE A 348 15.93 5.34 -2.07
N PRO A 349 16.20 6.23 -3.05
CA PRO A 349 15.29 7.32 -3.39
C PRO A 349 14.18 6.95 -4.38
N ASP A 350 14.22 5.76 -4.97
CA ASP A 350 13.34 5.34 -6.06
C ASP A 350 13.17 3.82 -6.05
N ILE A 351 11.93 3.35 -5.98
CA ILE A 351 11.56 1.93 -5.91
C ILE A 351 12.04 1.13 -7.12
N ARG A 352 12.22 1.75 -8.30
CA ARG A 352 12.72 1.07 -9.50
C ARG A 352 14.12 0.50 -9.31
N LEU A 353 14.90 1.05 -8.37
CA LEU A 353 16.26 0.57 -8.09
C LEU A 353 16.29 -0.87 -7.56
N PHE A 354 15.30 -1.32 -6.79
CA PHE A 354 15.21 -2.71 -6.33
C PHE A 354 15.07 -3.71 -7.49
N TRP A 355 14.55 -3.25 -8.62
CA TRP A 355 14.32 -4.07 -9.81
C TRP A 355 15.39 -3.88 -10.88
N SER A 356 16.46 -3.13 -10.56
CA SER A 356 17.53 -2.80 -11.51
C SER A 356 18.61 -3.88 -11.53
N ASP A 357 19.03 -4.27 -12.73
CA ASP A 357 20.20 -5.13 -12.95
C ASP A 357 21.53 -4.33 -12.95
N ASP A 358 21.52 -3.06 -12.53
CA ASP A 358 22.70 -2.19 -12.52
C ASP A 358 23.68 -2.59 -11.38
N PRO A 359 24.92 -3.02 -11.71
CA PRO A 359 25.91 -3.38 -10.70
C PRO A 359 26.21 -2.26 -9.70
N ARG A 360 26.10 -0.99 -10.12
CA ARG A 360 26.31 0.18 -9.27
C ARG A 360 25.31 0.26 -8.12
N PHE A 361 24.15 -0.38 -8.23
CA PHE A 361 23.20 -0.54 -7.14
C PHE A 361 23.51 -1.81 -6.34
N SER A 362 23.57 -2.98 -7.00
CA SER A 362 23.68 -4.27 -6.30
C SER A 362 24.99 -4.45 -5.54
N GLU A 363 26.10 -3.84 -5.99
CA GLU A 363 27.41 -3.93 -5.33
C GLU A 363 27.53 -3.08 -4.06
N GLN A 364 26.56 -2.21 -3.76
CA GLN A 364 26.60 -1.37 -2.57
C GLN A 364 26.15 -2.08 -1.28
N PHE A 365 25.54 -3.26 -1.41
CA PHE A 365 24.92 -3.98 -0.31
C PHE A 365 25.57 -5.35 -0.08
N VAL A 366 25.69 -5.71 1.19
CA VAL A 366 26.17 -7.01 1.67
C VAL A 366 25.24 -7.50 2.79
N ALA A 367 25.37 -8.76 3.20
CA ALA A 367 24.46 -9.35 4.18
C ALA A 367 24.40 -8.55 5.51
N GLU A 368 25.53 -7.96 5.91
CA GLU A 368 25.67 -7.17 7.15
C GLU A 368 25.32 -5.69 6.97
N SER A 369 24.74 -5.29 5.83
CA SER A 369 24.47 -3.88 5.53
C SER A 369 23.49 -3.23 6.49
N PHE A 370 22.59 -3.99 7.11
CA PHE A 370 21.68 -3.46 8.13
C PHE A 370 22.44 -3.08 9.40
N GLU A 371 23.26 -3.98 9.92
CA GLU A 371 24.08 -3.78 11.12
C GLU A 371 25.11 -2.67 10.92
N GLN A 372 25.69 -2.60 9.72
CA GLN A 372 26.63 -1.56 9.30
C GLN A 372 25.95 -0.21 9.02
N LYS A 373 24.61 -0.15 9.05
CA LYS A 373 23.81 1.04 8.69
C LYS A 373 24.20 1.58 7.31
N THR A 374 24.44 0.70 6.36
CA THR A 374 24.81 1.05 4.99
C THR A 374 23.74 1.96 4.41
N LYS A 375 24.15 3.10 3.86
CA LYS A 375 23.28 3.98 3.08
C LYS A 375 23.68 3.90 1.62
N PHE A 376 22.68 3.74 0.76
CA PHE A 376 22.82 3.85 -0.67
C PHE A 376 23.45 5.18 -1.04
N LYS A 377 24.41 5.14 -1.94
CA LYS A 377 25.06 6.31 -2.54
C LYS A 377 24.49 6.48 -3.94
N PRO A 378 23.65 7.51 -4.17
CA PRO A 378 23.09 7.78 -5.48
C PRO A 378 24.18 8.02 -6.52
N PHE A 379 24.02 7.42 -7.69
CA PHE A 379 24.79 7.77 -8.88
C PHE A 379 24.11 8.91 -9.67
N SER A 380 24.85 9.54 -10.57
CA SER A 380 24.37 10.68 -11.36
C SER A 380 23.11 10.35 -12.14
N LYS A 381 22.09 11.23 -12.04
CA LYS A 381 20.85 11.11 -12.81
C LYS A 381 21.04 11.60 -14.24
N TYR A 382 20.41 10.92 -15.20
CA TYR A 382 20.35 11.37 -16.59
C TYR A 382 19.25 12.43 -16.79
N PRO A 383 19.37 13.33 -17.78
CA PRO A 383 18.33 14.30 -18.08
C PRO A 383 16.99 13.63 -18.43
N PRO A 384 15.84 14.16 -17.97
CA PRO A 384 14.53 13.63 -18.35
C PRO A 384 14.10 14.15 -19.74
N VAL A 385 13.20 13.40 -20.37
CA VAL A 385 12.36 13.89 -21.47
C VAL A 385 10.93 14.00 -20.96
N LEU A 386 10.30 15.16 -21.13
CA LEU A 386 8.94 15.41 -20.66
C LEU A 386 7.96 15.36 -21.83
N LYS A 387 6.83 14.69 -21.64
CA LYS A 387 5.72 14.65 -22.61
C LYS A 387 4.39 14.81 -21.90
N ASP A 388 3.52 15.63 -22.46
CA ASP A 388 2.20 15.87 -21.91
C ASP A 388 1.15 15.10 -22.72
N ILE A 389 0.08 14.65 -22.05
CA ILE A 389 -1.10 14.03 -22.63
C ILE A 389 -2.30 14.83 -22.15
N SER A 390 -2.97 15.55 -23.05
CA SER A 390 -4.26 16.18 -22.76
C SER A 390 -5.36 15.46 -23.52
N MET A 391 -6.45 15.14 -22.83
CA MET A 391 -7.53 14.35 -23.40
C MET A 391 -8.86 14.60 -22.70
N TRP A 392 -9.94 14.51 -23.46
CA TRP A 392 -11.28 14.30 -22.93
C TRP A 392 -11.47 12.84 -22.60
N ILE A 393 -11.98 12.56 -21.40
CA ILE A 393 -12.11 11.19 -20.87
C ILE A 393 -13.57 10.73 -20.84
N PRO A 394 -13.84 9.43 -21.01
CA PRO A 394 -15.16 8.85 -20.75
C PRO A 394 -15.50 8.86 -19.25
N GLU A 395 -16.74 8.51 -18.92
CA GLU A 395 -17.23 8.54 -17.54
C GLU A 395 -16.57 7.48 -16.66
N ASP A 396 -16.32 6.29 -17.23
CA ASP A 396 -15.70 5.12 -16.60
C ASP A 396 -14.17 5.07 -16.72
N PHE A 397 -13.54 6.18 -17.11
CA PHE A 397 -12.08 6.27 -17.18
C PHE A 397 -11.43 6.12 -15.81
N ALA A 398 -10.51 5.16 -15.68
CA ALA A 398 -9.65 5.01 -14.51
C ALA A 398 -8.21 5.42 -14.85
N ASP A 399 -7.58 6.21 -13.98
CA ASP A 399 -6.22 6.71 -14.20
C ASP A 399 -5.20 5.55 -14.25
N ASN A 400 -5.43 4.47 -13.50
CA ASN A 400 -4.61 3.26 -13.52
C ASN A 400 -4.60 2.53 -14.87
N ASP A 401 -5.61 2.74 -15.72
CA ASP A 401 -5.60 2.21 -17.10
C ASP A 401 -4.64 2.98 -18.01
N LEU A 402 -4.54 4.30 -17.83
CA LEU A 402 -3.50 5.11 -18.47
C LEU A 402 -2.11 4.75 -17.94
N PHE A 403 -1.97 4.66 -16.61
CA PHE A 403 -0.68 4.34 -15.99
C PHE A 403 -0.17 2.99 -16.47
N GLU A 404 -1.03 1.97 -16.52
CA GLU A 404 -0.61 0.67 -17.01
C GLU A 404 -0.19 0.70 -18.48
N MET A 405 -0.92 1.43 -19.33
CA MET A 405 -0.56 1.58 -20.74
C MET A 405 0.80 2.28 -20.92
N ILE A 406 1.06 3.34 -20.14
CA ILE A 406 2.35 4.03 -20.14
C ILE A 406 3.46 3.09 -19.66
N ARG A 407 3.21 2.31 -18.61
CA ARG A 407 4.17 1.38 -18.02
C ARG A 407 4.47 0.21 -18.95
N ASP A 408 3.48 -0.32 -19.65
CA ASP A 408 3.62 -1.40 -20.62
C ASP A 408 4.54 -0.99 -21.79
N GLU A 409 4.43 0.24 -22.29
CA GLU A 409 5.34 0.72 -23.35
C GLU A 409 6.70 1.26 -22.86
N GLY A 410 6.69 1.87 -21.69
CA GLY A 410 7.85 2.58 -21.17
C GLY A 410 8.75 1.75 -20.26
N GLY A 411 8.19 0.75 -19.59
CA GLY A 411 8.86 -0.02 -18.54
C GLY A 411 9.50 0.89 -17.50
N ASP A 412 10.72 0.54 -17.09
CA ASP A 412 11.50 1.28 -16.10
C ASP A 412 12.03 2.65 -16.58
N GLN A 413 11.77 3.01 -17.84
CA GLN A 413 12.14 4.31 -18.39
C GLN A 413 11.14 5.41 -18.04
N VAL A 414 9.97 5.07 -17.49
CA VAL A 414 9.01 6.06 -16.98
C VAL A 414 9.30 6.28 -15.51
N GLU A 415 9.71 7.50 -15.18
CA GLU A 415 10.01 7.88 -13.80
C GLU A 415 8.75 8.27 -13.03
N LYS A 416 7.87 9.03 -13.66
CA LYS A 416 6.62 9.46 -13.03
C LYS A 416 5.58 9.95 -14.03
N VAL A 417 4.31 9.91 -13.61
CA VAL A 417 3.18 10.51 -14.31
C VAL A 417 2.43 11.44 -13.36
N ASP A 418 2.51 12.75 -13.59
CA ASP A 418 1.84 13.75 -12.75
C ASP A 418 0.51 14.19 -13.38
N LEU A 419 -0.58 14.24 -12.61
CA LEU A 419 -1.82 14.92 -13.02
C LEU A 419 -1.60 16.44 -12.93
N MET A 420 -1.60 17.09 -14.08
CA MET A 420 -1.34 18.53 -14.22
C MET A 420 -2.60 19.39 -14.19
N ASP A 421 -3.71 18.85 -14.71
CA ASP A 421 -5.01 19.54 -14.80
C ASP A 421 -6.15 18.51 -14.81
N ASP A 422 -7.24 18.82 -14.09
CA ASP A 422 -8.52 18.09 -14.12
C ASP A 422 -9.66 19.12 -14.23
N PHE A 423 -10.33 19.11 -15.38
CA PHE A 423 -11.27 20.14 -15.76
C PHE A 423 -12.57 19.56 -16.27
N THR A 424 -13.70 20.08 -15.81
CA THR A 424 -15.02 19.78 -16.36
C THR A 424 -15.56 20.96 -17.17
N HIS A 425 -15.86 20.74 -18.45
CA HIS A 425 -16.34 21.79 -19.33
C HIS A 425 -17.78 22.21 -18.98
N PRO A 426 -18.03 23.49 -18.64
CA PRO A 426 -19.26 23.92 -17.99
C PRO A 426 -20.52 23.79 -18.87
N LYS A 427 -20.36 23.77 -20.20
CA LYS A 427 -21.51 23.69 -21.14
C LYS A 427 -21.81 22.29 -21.62
N THR A 428 -20.80 21.42 -21.68
CA THR A 428 -20.94 20.07 -22.25
C THR A 428 -20.89 19.01 -21.17
N GLY A 429 -20.48 19.34 -19.94
CA GLY A 429 -20.25 18.38 -18.86
C GLY A 429 -19.07 17.44 -19.09
N ARG A 430 -18.36 17.57 -20.22
CA ARG A 430 -17.23 16.69 -20.55
C ARG A 430 -16.07 16.94 -19.59
N ARG A 431 -15.45 15.88 -19.10
CA ARG A 431 -14.23 15.93 -18.30
C ARG A 431 -13.00 15.84 -19.19
N SER A 432 -11.99 16.62 -18.86
CA SER A 432 -10.67 16.65 -19.50
C SER A 432 -9.62 16.49 -18.42
N LYS A 433 -8.62 15.64 -18.67
CA LYS A 433 -7.42 15.55 -17.85
C LYS A 433 -6.18 15.89 -18.66
N MET A 434 -5.16 16.42 -17.99
CA MET A 434 -3.83 16.60 -18.54
C MET A 434 -2.82 15.90 -17.63
N PHE A 435 -2.04 14.98 -18.19
CA PHE A 435 -0.96 14.29 -17.49
C PHE A 435 0.39 14.70 -18.06
N ARG A 436 1.42 14.74 -17.21
CA ARG A 436 2.82 14.91 -17.61
C ARG A 436 3.57 13.63 -17.32
N VAL A 437 4.08 13.00 -18.38
CA VAL A 437 4.93 11.83 -18.31
C VAL A 437 6.40 12.27 -18.29
N THR A 438 7.11 11.88 -17.24
CA THR A 438 8.55 12.09 -17.11
C THR A 438 9.28 10.81 -17.50
N TRP A 439 9.95 10.83 -18.65
CA TRP A 439 10.75 9.72 -19.13
C TRP A 439 12.20 9.92 -18.69
N ARG A 440 12.72 9.00 -17.87
CA ARG A 440 14.13 8.98 -17.44
C ARG A 440 14.55 7.55 -17.13
N ASP A 441 15.56 7.10 -17.87
CA ASP A 441 16.24 5.82 -17.66
C ASP A 441 17.36 5.98 -16.62
N MET A 442 17.54 4.95 -15.79
CA MET A 442 18.53 4.94 -14.70
C MET A 442 19.97 4.70 -15.19
N SER A 443 20.13 4.14 -16.39
CA SER A 443 21.39 3.65 -16.93
C SER A 443 21.95 4.49 -18.09
N ARG A 444 21.10 5.27 -18.78
CA ARG A 444 21.50 6.06 -19.95
C ARG A 444 20.62 7.30 -20.17
N THR A 445 21.12 8.21 -21.00
CA THR A 445 20.30 9.32 -21.53
C THR A 445 19.28 8.80 -22.55
N LEU A 446 18.05 9.29 -22.43
CA LEU A 446 17.00 9.08 -23.43
C LEU A 446 17.02 10.18 -24.49
N THR A 447 16.84 9.80 -25.75
CA THR A 447 16.67 10.70 -26.88
C THR A 447 15.21 11.15 -27.02
N ASN A 448 14.98 12.31 -27.63
CA ASN A 448 13.61 12.73 -27.93
C ASN A 448 12.93 11.81 -28.95
N GLU A 449 13.69 11.27 -29.90
CA GLU A 449 13.16 10.41 -30.97
C GLU A 449 12.61 9.09 -30.40
N GLU A 450 13.38 8.41 -29.53
CA GLU A 450 12.90 7.15 -28.93
C GLU A 450 11.69 7.38 -28.01
N VAL A 451 11.68 8.47 -27.25
CA VAL A 451 10.56 8.80 -26.36
C VAL A 451 9.32 9.20 -27.15
N ASN A 452 9.48 9.92 -28.27
CA ASN A 452 8.36 10.26 -29.15
C ASN A 452 7.68 9.00 -29.70
N ALA A 453 8.44 8.02 -30.18
CA ALA A 453 7.88 6.79 -30.74
C ALA A 453 7.04 6.01 -29.71
N LYS A 454 7.54 5.91 -28.47
CA LYS A 454 6.79 5.30 -27.35
C LYS A 454 5.54 6.11 -26.99
N HIS A 455 5.69 7.43 -26.87
CA HIS A 455 4.60 8.32 -26.50
C HIS A 455 3.48 8.32 -27.55
N GLU A 456 3.83 8.30 -28.84
CA GLU A 456 2.87 8.16 -29.95
C GLU A 456 2.11 6.83 -29.88
N THR A 457 2.81 5.74 -29.54
CA THR A 457 2.16 4.43 -29.33
C THR A 457 1.15 4.46 -28.20
N VAL A 458 1.49 5.10 -27.07
CA VAL A 458 0.57 5.30 -25.94
C VAL A 458 -0.65 6.13 -26.39
N LEU A 459 -0.45 7.27 -27.07
CA LEU A 459 -1.55 8.11 -27.54
C LEU A 459 -2.50 7.35 -28.48
N ASP A 460 -1.95 6.56 -29.39
CA ASP A 460 -2.70 5.72 -30.31
C ASP A 460 -3.55 4.67 -29.59
N ARG A 461 -2.98 4.03 -28.57
CA ARG A 461 -3.68 3.04 -27.74
C ARG A 461 -4.76 3.70 -26.89
N LEU A 462 -4.52 4.88 -26.32
CA LEU A 462 -5.53 5.60 -25.54
C LEU A 462 -6.81 5.86 -26.35
N VAL A 463 -6.67 6.30 -27.61
CA VAL A 463 -7.82 6.56 -28.48
C VAL A 463 -8.53 5.25 -28.87
N LYS A 464 -7.78 4.18 -29.14
CA LYS A 464 -8.33 2.90 -29.61
C LYS A 464 -8.94 2.04 -28.50
N GLU A 465 -8.36 2.06 -27.31
CA GLU A 465 -8.64 1.12 -26.21
C GLU A 465 -9.41 1.77 -25.06
N LEU A 466 -9.15 3.05 -24.76
CA LEU A 466 -9.84 3.80 -23.70
C LEU A 466 -10.82 4.84 -24.24
N GLU A 467 -11.05 4.85 -25.56
CA GLU A 467 -12.02 5.71 -26.26
C GLU A 467 -11.89 7.22 -25.91
N VAL A 468 -10.68 7.68 -25.58
CA VAL A 468 -10.43 9.08 -25.25
C VAL A 468 -10.38 9.95 -26.51
N GLU A 469 -10.65 11.24 -26.36
CA GLU A 469 -10.44 12.23 -27.43
C GLU A 469 -9.25 13.13 -27.06
N LEU A 470 -8.13 12.98 -27.77
CA LEU A 470 -6.92 13.79 -27.56
C LEU A 470 -7.20 15.28 -27.82
N ARG A 471 -6.56 16.17 -27.05
CA ARG A 471 -6.80 17.62 -27.03
C ARG A 471 -5.55 18.44 -27.25
#